data_AF-A0AAD9Z6Q6-F1
#
_entry.id   AF-A0AAD9Z6Q6-F1
#
_cell.length_a   1.000
_cell.length_b   1.000
_cell.length_c   1.000
_cell.angle_alpha   90.00
_cell.angle_beta   90.00
_cell.angle_gamma   90.00
#
_symmetry.space_group_name_H-M   'P 1'
#
loop_
_entity.id
_entity.type
_entity.pdbx_description
1 polymer ?
#
loop_
_entity_poly.entity_id
_entity_poly.type
_entity_poly.pdbx_seq_one_letter_code
_entity_poly.pdbx_strand_id
1 'polypeptide(L)'
;MSTKQDRKPSTAPTTTSNPPTEAMTALSLTENLPPTTSSVANPSPEESPAREQGDPTTLYPKILKLSDFIHTIRKDLPPLSSIHLTGSVKLHGTHADIVFQPTSNTIRCQSRNKLSIVPGNEDNSGFAAFVAAIEQRKLIDLRDRILERYKKLNPDTKVEGEVVLAGEWCGTGIQKKVALNEIPRFFAIISINVNDTFVQDWEYSDICNEDIRIFHIGKAGFFEHEVKLNDLDASDKEIKRLTGEVEKECPISKLFGVSGLGEGIVWKARDHYGDPKFWFKSKGDILAVSHSNKLPASAVDKENRDRIENFAKAIVTEVRLEQGWDLLPPPQKNERGVGTFLKWVANDCLVEERREMETLGISKTKLNPAISGIAKPWFRKRVEARNRELDRM
;
A
#
# COMPACT_ATOMS: atom_id res chain seq x y z
N MET A 1 -3.91 -69.18 12.98
CA MET A 1 -4.60 -70.27 13.71
C MET A 1 -3.62 -70.87 14.71
N SER A 2 -3.97 -70.85 16.00
CA SER A 2 -3.50 -71.71 17.13
C SER A 2 -2.00 -71.90 17.41
N THR A 3 -1.44 -71.86 18.63
CA THR A 3 -1.88 -71.59 20.02
C THR A 3 -0.65 -71.71 20.94
N LYS A 4 -0.52 -70.83 21.96
CA LYS A 4 -0.08 -71.01 23.39
C LYS A 4 1.18 -71.86 23.72
N GLN A 5 2.05 -71.54 24.69
CA GLN A 5 1.81 -71.33 26.14
C GLN A 5 3.13 -70.87 26.83
N ASP A 6 3.15 -69.72 27.53
CA ASP A 6 3.22 -69.50 29.00
C ASP A 6 4.52 -69.84 29.75
N ARG A 7 5.09 -68.82 30.44
CA ARG A 7 5.36 -68.82 31.91
C ARG A 7 5.91 -67.46 32.42
N LYS A 8 5.11 -66.80 33.28
CA LYS A 8 5.48 -65.95 34.44
C LYS A 8 5.32 -66.83 35.71
N PRO A 9 5.74 -66.48 36.96
CA PRO A 9 5.54 -65.18 37.64
C PRO A 9 6.56 -64.77 38.75
N SER A 10 6.36 -63.59 39.38
CA SER A 10 6.59 -63.23 40.83
C SER A 10 6.84 -61.70 40.98
N THR A 11 5.85 -60.84 41.34
CA THR A 11 5.45 -60.29 42.69
C THR A 11 6.54 -59.49 43.43
N ALA A 12 6.51 -58.13 43.44
CA ALA A 12 5.90 -57.14 44.41
C ALA A 12 6.69 -57.01 45.76
N PRO A 13 6.67 -55.91 46.58
CA PRO A 13 5.71 -54.76 46.74
C PRO A 13 6.36 -53.33 46.88
N THR A 14 5.70 -52.19 46.57
CA THR A 14 4.86 -51.24 47.37
C THR A 14 5.56 -50.36 48.43
N THR A 15 5.47 -49.02 48.28
CA THR A 15 5.20 -47.95 49.30
C THR A 15 5.16 -46.57 48.59
N THR A 16 4.04 -45.84 48.43
CA THR A 16 3.26 -44.93 49.32
C THR A 16 4.04 -43.81 50.04
N SER A 17 3.82 -42.55 49.65
CA SER A 17 3.45 -41.44 50.57
C SER A 17 3.32 -40.06 49.87
N ASN A 18 2.13 -39.46 49.97
CA ASN A 18 1.83 -38.01 50.04
C ASN A 18 1.22 -37.77 51.45
N PRO A 19 0.95 -36.53 51.93
CA PRO A 19 1.64 -35.23 51.88
C PRO A 19 1.88 -34.70 53.33
N PRO A 20 2.05 -33.38 53.59
CA PRO A 20 0.88 -32.65 54.11
C PRO A 20 0.73 -31.17 53.66
N THR A 21 -0.51 -30.73 53.84
CA THR A 21 -1.10 -29.39 53.77
C THR A 21 -0.62 -28.48 54.89
N GLU A 22 -0.49 -27.17 54.64
CA GLU A 22 -0.74 -26.15 55.66
C GLU A 22 -1.30 -24.86 55.04
N ALA A 23 -2.17 -24.22 55.80
CA ALA A 23 -3.15 -23.23 55.37
C ALA A 23 -2.92 -21.87 56.03
N MET A 24 -3.43 -20.83 55.35
CA MET A 24 -3.98 -19.56 55.87
C MET A 24 -3.17 -18.69 56.84
N THR A 25 -2.90 -17.46 56.38
CA THR A 25 -3.32 -16.27 57.13
C THR A 25 -3.83 -15.20 56.17
N ALA A 26 -5.08 -14.77 56.41
CA ALA A 26 -5.74 -13.65 55.77
C ALA A 26 -5.27 -12.33 56.39
N LEU A 27 -5.18 -11.27 55.58
CA LEU A 27 -5.27 -9.89 56.08
C LEU A 27 -6.14 -9.05 55.14
N SER A 28 -7.29 -8.71 55.72
CA SER A 28 -8.38 -7.82 55.34
C SER A 28 -8.06 -6.63 54.43
N LEU A 29 -8.99 -6.42 53.50
CA LEU A 29 -9.39 -5.17 52.88
C LEU A 29 -9.45 -3.99 53.86
N THR A 30 -8.95 -2.83 53.43
CA THR A 30 -9.64 -1.55 53.63
C THR A 30 -9.54 -0.71 52.36
N GLU A 31 -10.70 -0.20 51.97
CA GLU A 31 -10.96 0.68 50.83
C GLU A 31 -10.21 2.01 50.98
N ASN A 32 -9.78 2.58 49.85
CA ASN A 32 -9.89 4.01 49.56
C ASN A 32 -9.48 4.28 48.10
N LEU A 33 -10.48 4.29 47.21
CA LEU A 33 -10.40 4.87 45.87
C LEU A 33 -10.65 6.39 45.99
N PRO A 34 -9.70 7.26 45.59
CA PRO A 34 -10.00 8.65 45.27
C PRO A 34 -10.37 8.80 43.79
N PRO A 35 -11.15 9.84 43.44
CA PRO A 35 -11.95 9.87 42.24
C PRO A 35 -11.13 10.18 40.98
N THR A 36 -11.54 9.53 39.89
CA THR A 36 -11.26 9.91 38.51
C THR A 36 -11.72 11.34 38.22
N THR A 37 -10.77 12.23 37.93
CA THR A 37 -11.01 13.48 37.19
C THR A 37 -10.11 13.54 35.97
N SER A 38 -10.75 13.26 34.83
CA SER A 38 -10.57 13.88 33.51
C SER A 38 -9.60 15.07 33.43
N SER A 39 -8.47 14.88 32.74
CA SER A 39 -7.98 15.80 31.69
C SER A 39 -6.84 15.15 30.88
N VAL A 40 -7.16 14.18 30.02
CA VAL A 40 -6.24 13.82 28.93
C VAL A 40 -6.37 14.93 27.89
N ALA A 41 -5.46 15.89 27.95
CA ALA A 41 -5.23 16.82 26.86
C ALA A 41 -4.94 16.01 25.59
N ASN A 42 -5.81 16.18 24.58
CA ASN A 42 -5.56 15.65 23.25
C ASN A 42 -4.21 16.19 22.75
N PRO A 43 -3.27 15.35 22.31
CA PRO A 43 -2.20 15.86 21.47
C PRO A 43 -2.86 16.37 20.19
N SER A 44 -2.71 17.67 19.96
CA SER A 44 -3.00 18.33 18.69
C SER A 44 -2.38 17.53 17.54
N PRO A 45 -3.01 17.47 16.36
CA PRO A 45 -2.40 16.84 15.21
C PRO A 45 -1.19 17.67 14.83
N GLU A 46 0.01 17.18 15.19
CA GLU A 46 1.26 17.67 14.63
C GLU A 46 1.07 17.73 13.12
N GLU A 47 1.25 18.94 12.59
CA GLU A 47 1.49 19.16 11.19
C GLU A 47 2.53 18.14 10.75
N SER A 48 2.28 17.45 9.63
CA SER A 48 3.33 16.67 8.98
C SER A 48 4.54 17.59 8.86
N PRO A 49 5.70 17.25 9.46
CA PRO A 49 6.82 18.17 9.45
C PRO A 49 7.13 18.49 8.00
N ALA A 50 7.14 19.79 7.69
CA ALA A 50 7.81 20.27 6.50
C ALA A 50 9.18 19.61 6.46
N ARG A 51 9.51 18.98 5.33
CA ARG A 51 10.78 18.25 5.13
C ARG A 51 11.95 19.05 5.71
N GLU A 52 12.45 18.62 6.86
CA GLU A 52 13.81 18.95 7.25
C GLU A 52 14.73 18.18 6.30
N GLN A 53 15.59 18.92 5.60
CA GLN A 53 16.66 18.35 4.80
C GLN A 53 17.62 17.60 5.73
N GLY A 54 17.84 16.30 5.56
CA GLY A 54 18.98 15.66 6.24
C GLY A 54 19.02 14.14 6.30
N ASP A 55 17.91 13.46 6.58
CA ASP A 55 17.96 11.99 6.73
C ASP A 55 17.43 11.26 5.49
N PRO A 56 18.21 10.37 4.86
CA PRO A 56 17.72 9.52 3.79
C PRO A 56 16.71 8.53 4.36
N THR A 57 15.45 8.73 4.00
CA THR A 57 14.37 7.80 4.34
C THR A 57 14.31 6.69 3.30
N THR A 58 14.17 5.45 3.76
CA THR A 58 13.94 4.29 2.88
C THR A 58 12.46 4.11 2.52
N LEU A 59 11.58 5.00 2.98
CA LEU A 59 10.16 4.92 2.68
C LEU A 59 9.91 5.13 1.18
N TYR A 60 9.05 4.28 0.63
CA TYR A 60 8.78 4.27 -0.80
C TYR A 60 8.10 5.58 -1.28
N PRO A 61 8.57 6.16 -2.40
CA PRO A 61 8.13 7.45 -2.89
C PRO A 61 6.65 7.47 -3.30
N LYS A 62 6.09 8.68 -3.41
CA LYS A 62 4.81 8.89 -4.07
C LYS A 62 4.99 8.86 -5.58
N ILE A 63 4.21 7.99 -6.24
CA ILE A 63 4.13 7.91 -7.70
C ILE A 63 3.12 8.95 -8.20
N LEU A 64 3.52 9.72 -9.22
CA LEU A 64 2.80 10.85 -9.78
C LEU A 64 1.59 10.43 -10.63
N LYS A 65 0.74 11.40 -10.99
CA LYS A 65 -0.17 11.28 -12.15
C LYS A 65 0.55 11.66 -13.45
N LEU A 66 -0.05 11.34 -14.61
CA LEU A 66 0.53 11.70 -15.91
C LEU A 66 0.72 13.22 -16.04
N SER A 67 -0.26 14.04 -15.66
CA SER A 67 -0.17 15.51 -15.70
C SER A 67 1.00 16.04 -14.84
N ASP A 68 1.17 15.45 -13.65
CA ASP A 68 2.31 15.73 -12.76
C ASP A 68 3.66 15.37 -13.38
N PHE A 69 3.75 14.19 -13.97
CA PHE A 69 4.95 13.71 -14.62
C PHE A 69 5.35 14.59 -15.81
N ILE A 70 4.42 14.91 -16.70
CA ILE A 70 4.68 15.78 -17.86
C ILE A 70 5.20 17.15 -17.42
N HIS A 71 4.63 17.72 -16.36
CA HIS A 71 5.13 18.98 -15.81
C HIS A 71 6.56 18.82 -15.25
N THR A 72 6.83 17.77 -14.48
CA THR A 72 8.17 17.51 -13.94
C THR A 72 9.19 17.38 -15.06
N ILE A 73 8.89 16.64 -16.12
CA ILE A 73 9.74 16.51 -17.31
C ILE A 73 10.05 17.87 -17.92
N ARG A 74 9.03 18.68 -18.20
CA ARG A 74 9.19 20.01 -18.82
C ARG A 74 9.96 21.00 -17.94
N LYS A 75 9.90 20.84 -16.62
CA LYS A 75 10.55 21.73 -15.65
C LYS A 75 12.00 21.34 -15.39
N ASP A 76 12.26 20.04 -15.20
CA ASP A 76 13.51 19.55 -14.62
C ASP A 76 14.47 18.97 -15.65
N LEU A 77 14.02 18.66 -16.87
CA LEU A 77 14.85 18.14 -17.95
C LEU A 77 15.05 19.18 -19.07
N PRO A 78 16.16 19.08 -19.83
CA PRO A 78 16.31 19.83 -21.09
C PRO A 78 15.11 19.57 -22.03
N PRO A 79 14.87 20.45 -23.03
CA PRO A 79 13.84 20.22 -24.02
C PRO A 79 14.01 18.85 -24.71
N LEU A 80 12.97 18.03 -24.63
CA LEU A 80 12.90 16.71 -25.24
C LEU A 80 11.68 16.62 -26.16
N SER A 81 11.79 15.88 -27.27
CA SER A 81 10.65 15.56 -28.13
C SER A 81 9.81 14.42 -27.57
N SER A 82 10.43 13.53 -26.80
CA SER A 82 9.84 12.27 -26.35
C SER A 82 10.58 11.70 -25.15
N ILE A 83 9.95 10.75 -24.44
CA ILE A 83 10.56 9.99 -23.36
C ILE A 83 10.11 8.53 -23.39
N HIS A 84 11.07 7.60 -23.26
CA HIS A 84 10.80 6.17 -23.19
C HIS A 84 10.42 5.73 -21.77
N LEU A 85 9.32 4.97 -21.68
CA LEU A 85 8.77 4.46 -20.44
C LEU A 85 8.70 2.93 -20.49
N THR A 86 9.06 2.32 -19.36
CA THR A 86 8.74 0.93 -19.07
C THR A 86 7.64 0.91 -18.00
N GLY A 87 6.58 0.14 -18.25
CA GLY A 87 5.42 -0.01 -17.39
C GLY A 87 5.37 -1.40 -16.76
N SER A 88 5.00 -1.48 -15.47
CA SER A 88 4.66 -2.73 -14.80
C SER A 88 3.22 -2.66 -14.27
N VAL A 89 2.58 -3.82 -14.07
CA VAL A 89 1.22 -3.86 -13.54
C VAL A 89 1.17 -3.16 -12.19
N LYS A 90 0.26 -2.20 -12.06
CA LYS A 90 -0.08 -1.62 -10.76
C LYS A 90 -0.98 -2.60 -10.01
N LEU A 91 -0.52 -3.03 -8.84
CA LEU A 91 -1.28 -3.90 -7.95
C LEU A 91 -2.10 -3.06 -6.96
N HIS A 92 -3.26 -3.62 -6.61
CA HIS A 92 -4.13 -3.09 -5.57
C HIS A 92 -4.01 -3.98 -4.33
N GLY A 93 -3.10 -3.63 -3.44
CA GLY A 93 -2.89 -4.30 -2.17
C GLY A 93 -2.65 -3.27 -1.05
N THR A 94 -1.67 -3.55 -0.21
CA THR A 94 -1.08 -2.57 0.71
C THR A 94 0.43 -2.56 0.53
N HIS A 95 1.00 -1.37 0.39
CA HIS A 95 2.45 -1.20 0.21
C HIS A 95 3.20 -1.70 1.45
N ALA A 96 4.21 -2.54 1.24
CA ALA A 96 5.07 -3.02 2.30
C ALA A 96 6.48 -3.31 1.75
N ASP A 97 7.52 -3.15 2.57
CA ASP A 97 8.89 -3.43 2.14
C ASP A 97 9.60 -4.38 3.11
N ILE A 98 10.50 -5.19 2.55
CA ILE A 98 11.48 -5.98 3.28
C ILE A 98 12.83 -5.29 3.14
N VAL A 99 13.40 -4.86 4.26
CA VAL A 99 14.66 -4.11 4.31
C VAL A 99 15.75 -4.98 4.91
N PHE A 100 16.84 -5.15 4.18
CA PHE A 100 18.04 -5.82 4.64
C PHE A 100 19.10 -4.81 5.04
N GLN A 101 19.60 -4.96 6.26
CA GLN A 101 20.69 -4.15 6.78
C GLN A 101 22.03 -4.52 6.09
N PRO A 102 22.91 -3.55 5.76
CA PRO A 102 24.15 -3.83 5.04
C PRO A 102 25.16 -4.68 5.82
N THR A 103 25.27 -4.45 7.13
CA THR A 103 26.31 -5.04 7.99
C THR A 103 25.81 -6.20 8.86
N SER A 104 24.50 -6.47 8.85
CA SER A 104 23.90 -7.57 9.60
C SER A 104 22.90 -8.31 8.73
N ASN A 105 22.68 -9.60 8.98
CA ASN A 105 21.58 -10.33 8.35
C ASN A 105 20.20 -9.95 8.93
N THR A 106 20.11 -8.81 9.63
CA THR A 106 18.88 -8.30 10.23
C THR A 106 17.92 -7.84 9.13
N ILE A 107 16.66 -8.20 9.29
CA ILE A 107 15.57 -7.86 8.39
C ILE A 107 14.58 -7.01 9.16
N ARG A 108 14.13 -5.92 8.54
CA ARG A 108 13.04 -5.08 9.04
C ARG A 108 11.92 -5.04 8.01
N CYS A 109 10.69 -4.98 8.50
CA CYS A 109 9.53 -4.68 7.68
C CYS A 109 9.16 -3.21 7.83
N GLN A 110 8.79 -2.56 6.75
CA GLN A 110 8.23 -1.20 6.78
C GLN A 110 6.95 -1.13 5.95
N SER A 111 6.10 -0.16 6.26
CA SER A 111 4.94 0.20 5.43
C SER A 111 5.25 1.50 4.69
N ARG A 112 4.34 1.94 3.82
CA ARG A 112 4.48 3.22 3.08
C ARG A 112 4.85 4.42 3.96
N ASN A 113 4.34 4.47 5.19
CA ASN A 113 4.43 5.63 6.07
C ASN A 113 5.09 5.32 7.43
N LYS A 114 5.57 4.09 7.65
CA LYS A 114 6.20 3.68 8.91
C LYS A 114 7.46 2.87 8.62
N LEU A 115 8.61 3.35 9.10
CA LEU A 115 9.93 2.75 8.90
C LEU A 115 10.11 1.38 9.58
N SER A 116 9.26 1.07 10.56
CA SER A 116 9.25 -0.22 11.24
C SER A 116 7.82 -0.64 11.50
N ILE A 117 7.48 -1.87 11.14
CA ILE A 117 6.26 -2.57 11.50
C ILE A 117 6.63 -3.96 12.01
N VAL A 118 5.91 -4.43 13.04
CA VAL A 118 6.16 -5.73 13.68
C VAL A 118 4.85 -6.51 13.81
N PRO A 119 4.89 -7.85 13.97
CA PRO A 119 3.69 -8.63 14.21
C PRO A 119 2.88 -8.12 15.42
N GLY A 120 1.55 -8.16 15.32
CA GLY A 120 0.65 -7.69 16.37
C GLY A 120 0.02 -6.33 16.03
N ASN A 121 0.01 -5.40 16.99
CA ASN A 121 -0.74 -4.14 16.88
C ASN A 121 -0.20 -3.18 15.80
N GLU A 122 1.05 -3.35 15.39
CA GLU A 122 1.70 -2.50 14.38
C GLU A 122 1.77 -3.15 12.99
N ASP A 123 1.22 -4.36 12.84
CA ASP A 123 1.29 -5.12 11.60
C ASP A 123 0.50 -4.44 10.46
N ASN A 124 1.03 -4.52 9.25
CA ASN A 124 0.34 -4.10 8.04
C ASN A 124 -0.43 -5.28 7.42
N SER A 125 -1.63 -5.53 7.92
CA SER A 125 -2.53 -6.57 7.39
C SER A 125 -1.91 -7.98 7.37
N GLY A 126 -1.10 -8.30 8.38
CA GLY A 126 -0.43 -9.60 8.55
C GLY A 126 0.85 -9.76 7.73
N PHE A 127 1.35 -8.70 7.09
CA PHE A 127 2.61 -8.72 6.35
C PHE A 127 3.81 -8.97 7.28
N ALA A 128 3.87 -8.29 8.43
CA ALA A 128 5.01 -8.44 9.34
C ALA A 128 5.03 -9.86 9.93
N ALA A 129 3.86 -10.39 10.31
CA ALA A 129 3.71 -11.78 10.72
C ALA A 129 4.11 -12.77 9.62
N PHE A 130 3.75 -12.51 8.35
CA PHE A 130 4.15 -13.33 7.21
C PHE A 130 5.68 -13.38 7.06
N VAL A 131 6.36 -12.23 7.07
CA VAL A 131 7.83 -12.17 6.95
C VAL A 131 8.51 -12.86 8.14
N ALA A 132 8.01 -12.66 9.36
CA ALA A 132 8.55 -13.28 10.57
C ALA A 132 8.43 -14.81 10.59
N ALA A 133 7.45 -15.37 9.86
CA ALA A 133 7.26 -16.82 9.75
C ALA A 133 8.15 -17.48 8.68
N ILE A 134 8.81 -16.69 7.82
CA ILE A 134 9.71 -17.21 6.80
C ILE A 134 11.07 -17.56 7.42
N GLU A 135 11.61 -18.70 7.04
CA GLU A 135 13.00 -19.04 7.34
C GLU A 135 13.95 -17.96 6.81
N GLN A 136 14.65 -17.28 7.71
CA GLN A 136 15.45 -16.09 7.41
C GLN A 136 16.45 -16.32 6.27
N ARG A 137 17.03 -17.53 6.16
CA ARG A 137 17.95 -17.87 5.07
C ARG A 137 17.33 -17.70 3.69
N LYS A 138 16.05 -18.04 3.50
CA LYS A 138 15.36 -17.89 2.21
C LYS A 138 15.20 -16.43 1.78
N LEU A 139 15.06 -15.51 2.73
CA LEU A 139 15.05 -14.06 2.48
C LEU A 139 16.47 -13.55 2.18
N ILE A 140 17.46 -14.04 2.94
CA ILE A 140 18.86 -13.70 2.71
C ILE A 140 19.31 -14.18 1.31
N ASP A 141 18.86 -15.34 0.84
CA ASP A 141 19.17 -15.84 -0.51
C ASP A 141 18.59 -14.93 -1.61
N LEU A 142 17.43 -14.30 -1.40
CA LEU A 142 16.91 -13.28 -2.31
C LEU A 142 17.83 -12.06 -2.36
N ARG A 143 18.23 -11.55 -1.19
CA ARG A 143 19.18 -10.43 -1.08
C ARG A 143 20.52 -10.75 -1.75
N ASP A 144 21.07 -11.93 -1.51
CA ASP A 144 22.39 -12.32 -2.02
C ASP A 144 22.38 -12.40 -3.55
N ARG A 145 21.31 -12.92 -4.17
CA ARG A 145 21.13 -12.89 -5.63
C ARG A 145 21.01 -11.48 -6.20
N ILE A 146 20.33 -10.57 -5.50
CA ILE A 146 20.24 -9.16 -5.89
C ILE A 146 21.62 -8.51 -5.84
N LEU A 147 22.37 -8.73 -4.76
CA LEU A 147 23.71 -8.17 -4.59
C LEU A 147 24.69 -8.73 -5.62
N GLU A 148 24.63 -10.02 -5.91
CA GLU A 148 25.44 -10.64 -6.96
C GLU A 148 25.16 -10.00 -8.33
N ARG A 149 23.87 -9.81 -8.67
CA ARG A 149 23.50 -9.16 -9.92
C ARG A 149 23.88 -7.69 -9.96
N TYR A 150 23.66 -6.97 -8.86
CA TYR A 150 24.04 -5.57 -8.74
C TYR A 150 25.53 -5.36 -8.99
N LYS A 151 26.39 -6.20 -8.39
CA LYS A 151 27.84 -6.18 -8.63
C LYS A 151 28.22 -6.47 -10.08
N LYS A 152 27.51 -7.37 -10.77
CA LYS A 152 27.75 -7.66 -12.19
C LYS A 152 27.40 -6.45 -13.08
N LEU A 153 26.31 -5.75 -12.76
CA LEU A 153 25.85 -4.58 -13.52
C LEU A 153 26.62 -3.29 -13.15
N ASN A 154 27.17 -3.22 -11.94
CA ASN A 154 27.84 -2.05 -11.38
C ASN A 154 29.17 -2.46 -10.71
N PRO A 155 30.17 -2.92 -11.49
CA PRO A 155 31.41 -3.53 -10.96
C PRO A 155 32.24 -2.59 -10.08
N ASP A 156 32.15 -1.28 -10.33
CA ASP A 156 32.92 -0.25 -9.61
C ASP A 156 32.18 0.31 -8.38
N THR A 157 30.97 -0.16 -8.08
CA THR A 157 30.14 0.34 -6.98
C THR A 157 30.24 -0.57 -5.76
N LYS A 158 30.66 -0.01 -4.62
CA LYS A 158 30.59 -0.69 -3.32
C LYS A 158 29.17 -0.66 -2.77
N VAL A 159 28.72 -1.76 -2.18
CA VAL A 159 27.43 -1.82 -1.48
C VAL A 159 27.67 -1.64 0.01
N GLU A 160 27.23 -0.50 0.54
CA GLU A 160 27.42 -0.08 1.93
C GLU A 160 26.08 0.31 2.60
N GLY A 161 25.04 0.56 1.79
CA GLY A 161 23.69 0.89 2.23
C GLY A 161 22.73 -0.30 2.27
N GLU A 162 21.49 -0.03 2.65
CA GLU A 162 20.44 -1.04 2.73
C GLU A 162 20.07 -1.61 1.34
N VAL A 163 19.56 -2.84 1.36
CA VAL A 163 18.83 -3.42 0.22
C VAL A 163 17.36 -3.44 0.58
N VAL A 164 16.53 -2.78 -0.21
CA VAL A 164 15.08 -2.72 0.00
C VAL A 164 14.38 -3.49 -1.12
N LEU A 165 13.61 -4.51 -0.75
CA LEU A 165 12.59 -5.07 -1.62
C LEU A 165 11.32 -4.28 -1.39
N ALA A 166 11.08 -3.31 -2.27
CA ALA A 166 9.84 -2.59 -2.23
C ALA A 166 8.74 -3.41 -2.90
N GLY A 167 7.58 -3.50 -2.27
CA GLY A 167 6.55 -4.39 -2.76
C GLY A 167 5.13 -4.04 -2.39
N GLU A 168 4.23 -4.84 -2.96
CA GLU A 168 2.82 -4.83 -2.64
C GLU A 168 2.45 -6.15 -1.95
N TRP A 169 1.91 -6.05 -0.74
CA TRP A 169 1.27 -7.17 -0.07
C TRP A 169 -0.13 -7.32 -0.64
N CYS A 170 -0.39 -8.46 -1.27
CA CYS A 170 -1.59 -8.73 -2.06
C CYS A 170 -2.27 -10.02 -1.59
N GLY A 171 -3.50 -10.24 -2.05
CA GLY A 171 -4.22 -11.50 -1.86
C GLY A 171 -5.48 -11.38 -1.02
N THR A 172 -6.02 -12.52 -0.64
CA THR A 172 -7.30 -12.64 0.07
C THR A 172 -7.34 -11.80 1.35
N GLY A 173 -8.35 -10.94 1.40
CA GLY A 173 -8.66 -10.08 2.53
C GLY A 173 -7.79 -8.82 2.62
N ILE A 174 -6.96 -8.51 1.61
CA ILE A 174 -6.15 -7.30 1.60
C ILE A 174 -6.89 -6.14 0.94
N GLN A 175 -7.37 -6.31 -0.30
CA GLN A 175 -8.19 -5.33 -1.01
C GLN A 175 -9.34 -6.03 -1.71
N LYS A 176 -10.46 -5.33 -1.90
CA LYS A 176 -11.68 -5.87 -2.54
C LYS A 176 -11.78 -5.42 -4.00
N LYS A 177 -12.70 -6.03 -4.75
CA LYS A 177 -13.06 -5.65 -6.14
C LYS A 177 -11.92 -5.78 -7.18
N VAL A 178 -10.89 -6.56 -6.87
CA VAL A 178 -9.79 -6.91 -7.78
C VAL A 178 -9.56 -8.42 -7.77
N ALA A 179 -9.12 -8.97 -8.89
CA ALA A 179 -8.86 -10.41 -9.04
C ALA A 179 -7.84 -10.94 -8.01
N LEU A 180 -6.92 -10.09 -7.56
CA LEU A 180 -5.93 -10.43 -6.56
C LEU A 180 -6.56 -10.95 -5.24
N ASN A 181 -7.79 -10.53 -4.91
CA ASN A 181 -8.46 -10.97 -3.68
C ASN A 181 -8.83 -12.47 -3.67
N GLU A 182 -8.85 -13.12 -4.84
CA GLU A 182 -9.12 -14.56 -4.97
C GLU A 182 -7.86 -15.42 -4.81
N ILE A 183 -6.70 -14.80 -4.68
CA ILE A 183 -5.40 -15.47 -4.58
C ILE A 183 -4.94 -15.46 -3.12
N PRO A 184 -4.42 -16.58 -2.56
CA PRO A 184 -3.85 -16.57 -1.23
C PRO A 184 -2.77 -15.48 -1.08
N ARG A 185 -2.60 -14.95 0.14
CA ARG A 185 -1.73 -13.79 0.34
C ARG A 185 -0.30 -14.02 -0.16
N PHE A 186 0.28 -13.02 -0.83
CA PHE A 186 1.61 -13.09 -1.40
C PHE A 186 2.24 -11.70 -1.44
N PHE A 187 3.56 -11.67 -1.48
CA PHE A 187 4.32 -10.44 -1.62
C PHE A 187 4.84 -10.31 -3.05
N ALA A 188 4.50 -9.22 -3.72
CA ALA A 188 5.02 -8.88 -5.04
C ALA A 188 6.12 -7.82 -4.90
N ILE A 189 7.35 -8.14 -5.29
CA ILE A 189 8.43 -7.17 -5.43
C ILE A 189 8.09 -6.28 -6.63
N ILE A 190 7.85 -4.99 -6.37
CA ILE A 190 7.52 -3.99 -7.39
C ILE A 190 8.69 -3.10 -7.73
N SER A 191 9.70 -3.02 -6.86
CA SER A 191 10.96 -2.32 -7.09
C SER A 191 12.04 -2.80 -6.15
N ILE A 192 13.29 -2.64 -6.55
CA ILE A 192 14.44 -2.93 -5.71
C ILE A 192 15.26 -1.65 -5.56
N ASN A 193 15.69 -1.35 -4.35
CA ASN A 193 16.60 -0.26 -4.05
C ASN A 193 17.89 -0.86 -3.43
N VAL A 194 19.04 -0.44 -3.95
CA VAL A 194 20.37 -0.80 -3.44
C VAL A 194 21.16 0.49 -3.30
N ASN A 195 21.74 0.74 -2.12
CA ASN A 195 22.47 1.98 -1.83
C ASN A 195 21.65 3.25 -2.16
N ASP A 196 20.42 3.32 -1.65
CA ASP A 196 19.49 4.44 -1.86
C ASP A 196 19.11 4.69 -3.34
N THR A 197 19.49 3.79 -4.26
CA THR A 197 19.23 3.91 -5.69
C THR A 197 18.30 2.80 -6.18
N PHE A 198 17.22 3.17 -6.86
CA PHE A 198 16.33 2.19 -7.48
C PHE A 198 16.98 1.58 -8.73
N VAL A 199 16.99 0.25 -8.79
CA VAL A 199 17.52 -0.51 -9.93
C VAL A 199 16.40 -0.92 -10.89
N GLN A 200 16.74 -1.02 -12.17
CA GLN A 200 15.80 -1.30 -13.25
C GLN A 200 15.07 -2.64 -13.05
N ASP A 201 13.75 -2.63 -12.89
CA ASP A 201 12.96 -3.81 -12.54
C ASP A 201 13.15 -5.01 -13.49
N TRP A 202 13.34 -4.74 -14.78
CA TRP A 202 13.46 -5.80 -15.80
C TRP A 202 14.75 -6.64 -15.64
N GLU A 203 15.82 -6.03 -15.14
CA GLU A 203 17.10 -6.71 -14.85
C GLU A 203 17.00 -7.71 -13.68
N TYR A 204 15.93 -7.64 -12.90
CA TYR A 204 15.71 -8.45 -11.70
C TYR A 204 14.41 -9.26 -11.74
N SER A 205 13.82 -9.42 -12.94
CA SER A 205 12.54 -10.11 -13.14
C SER A 205 12.51 -11.58 -12.69
N ASP A 206 13.66 -12.23 -12.56
CA ASP A 206 13.86 -13.59 -12.04
C ASP A 206 14.00 -13.66 -10.51
N ILE A 207 14.07 -12.53 -9.80
CA ILE A 207 14.20 -12.49 -8.35
C ILE A 207 12.86 -12.83 -7.69
N CYS A 208 12.64 -14.11 -7.45
CA CYS A 208 11.46 -14.63 -6.74
C CYS A 208 11.80 -15.82 -5.86
N ASN A 209 10.90 -16.18 -4.95
CA ASN A 209 10.90 -17.43 -4.22
C ASN A 209 9.43 -17.87 -4.00
N GLU A 210 8.95 -18.74 -4.87
CA GLU A 210 7.53 -19.15 -4.92
C GLU A 210 7.12 -19.99 -3.71
N ASP A 211 8.04 -20.79 -3.17
CA ASP A 211 7.81 -21.62 -1.98
C ASP A 211 7.42 -20.79 -0.75
N ILE A 212 7.91 -19.55 -0.68
CA ILE A 212 7.57 -18.59 0.36
C ILE A 212 6.62 -17.49 -0.14
N ARG A 213 6.01 -17.67 -1.32
CA ARG A 213 5.06 -16.74 -1.94
C ARG A 213 5.60 -15.31 -2.13
N ILE A 214 6.86 -15.19 -2.51
CA ILE A 214 7.48 -13.94 -2.95
C ILE A 214 7.69 -13.99 -4.47
N PHE A 215 7.09 -13.05 -5.19
CA PHE A 215 7.12 -13.00 -6.65
C PHE A 215 7.65 -11.65 -7.12
N HIS A 216 8.33 -11.59 -8.27
CA HIS A 216 8.66 -10.32 -8.91
C HIS A 216 7.54 -9.86 -9.82
N ILE A 217 7.22 -8.56 -9.84
CA ILE A 217 6.18 -8.00 -10.72
C ILE A 217 6.47 -8.28 -12.21
N GLY A 218 7.75 -8.31 -12.57
CA GLY A 218 8.23 -8.61 -13.92
C GLY A 218 7.85 -9.99 -14.45
N LYS A 219 7.41 -10.94 -13.61
CA LYS A 219 6.88 -12.23 -14.08
C LYS A 219 5.63 -12.09 -14.95
N ALA A 220 4.89 -11.00 -14.79
CA ALA A 220 3.74 -10.69 -15.64
C ALA A 220 4.10 -9.92 -16.92
N GLY A 221 5.40 -9.74 -17.19
CA GLY A 221 5.90 -8.93 -18.29
C GLY A 221 5.89 -7.44 -18.00
N PHE A 222 6.33 -6.69 -19.00
CA PHE A 222 6.41 -5.23 -18.96
C PHE A 222 5.71 -4.64 -20.19
N PHE A 223 5.23 -3.42 -20.03
CA PHE A 223 4.72 -2.58 -21.10
C PHE A 223 5.81 -1.59 -21.51
N GLU A 224 5.82 -1.17 -22.77
CA GLU A 224 6.75 -0.17 -23.27
C GLU A 224 5.94 0.89 -24.01
N HIS A 225 6.25 2.16 -23.76
CA HIS A 225 5.62 3.27 -24.47
C HIS A 225 6.56 4.46 -24.55
N GLU A 226 6.55 5.14 -25.69
CA GLU A 226 7.29 6.37 -25.90
C GLU A 226 6.30 7.55 -25.89
N VAL A 227 6.32 8.34 -24.82
CA VAL A 227 5.46 9.51 -24.71
C VAL A 227 6.01 10.62 -25.59
N LYS A 228 5.25 11.03 -26.59
CA LYS A 228 5.57 12.17 -27.47
C LYS A 228 5.15 13.46 -26.78
N LEU A 229 6.10 14.29 -26.37
CA LEU A 229 5.86 15.50 -25.58
C LEU A 229 5.22 16.64 -26.39
N ASN A 230 5.27 16.51 -27.72
CA ASN A 230 4.61 17.36 -28.71
C ASN A 230 3.22 16.84 -29.15
N ASP A 231 2.84 15.61 -28.79
CA ASP A 231 1.53 15.01 -29.04
C ASP A 231 1.06 14.21 -27.81
N LEU A 232 0.66 14.95 -26.78
CA LEU A 232 0.20 14.37 -25.51
C LEU A 232 -1.15 13.66 -25.64
N ASP A 233 -1.99 14.07 -26.59
CA ASP A 233 -3.30 13.46 -26.80
C ASP A 233 -3.16 12.03 -27.34
N ALA A 234 -2.26 11.81 -28.30
CA ALA A 234 -1.96 10.45 -28.77
C ALA A 234 -1.34 9.59 -27.66
N SER A 235 -0.41 10.17 -26.89
CA SER A 235 0.26 9.47 -25.78
C SER A 235 -0.72 9.07 -24.67
N ASP A 236 -1.63 9.96 -24.28
CA ASP A 236 -2.66 9.69 -23.27
C ASP A 236 -3.66 8.62 -23.74
N LYS A 237 -4.06 8.63 -25.02
CA LYS A 237 -4.91 7.58 -25.60
C LYS A 237 -4.26 6.21 -25.52
N GLU A 238 -2.97 6.10 -25.84
CA GLU A 238 -2.25 4.83 -25.80
C GLU A 238 -2.05 4.33 -24.36
N ILE A 239 -1.67 5.22 -23.44
CA ILE A 239 -1.58 4.90 -22.01
C ILE A 239 -2.94 4.37 -21.50
N LYS A 240 -4.06 5.03 -21.85
CA LYS A 240 -5.41 4.58 -21.49
C LYS A 240 -5.75 3.23 -22.10
N ARG A 241 -5.39 3.00 -23.37
CA ARG A 241 -5.60 1.71 -24.05
C ARG A 241 -4.92 0.57 -23.31
N LEU A 242 -3.61 0.70 -23.02
CA LEU A 242 -2.82 -0.29 -22.28
C LEU A 242 -3.33 -0.49 -20.85
N THR A 243 -3.69 0.59 -20.17
CA THR A 243 -4.29 0.54 -18.83
C THR A 243 -5.63 -0.22 -18.84
N GLY A 244 -6.43 -0.02 -19.89
CA GLY A 244 -7.70 -0.71 -20.10
C GLY A 244 -7.53 -2.21 -20.36
N GLU A 245 -6.40 -2.66 -20.91
CA GLU A 245 -6.10 -4.09 -21.02
C GLU A 245 -5.88 -4.72 -19.65
N VAL A 246 -5.08 -4.06 -18.79
CA VAL A 246 -4.86 -4.50 -17.41
C VAL A 246 -6.13 -4.45 -16.57
N GLU A 247 -6.96 -3.42 -16.76
CA GLU A 247 -8.23 -3.30 -16.05
C GLU A 247 -9.18 -4.45 -16.40
N LYS A 248 -9.23 -4.88 -17.67
CA LYS A 248 -10.07 -6.01 -18.11
C LYS A 248 -9.58 -7.34 -17.52
N GLU A 249 -8.27 -7.56 -17.51
CA GLU A 249 -7.68 -8.80 -17.00
C GLU A 249 -6.31 -8.53 -16.37
N CYS A 250 -6.21 -8.69 -15.04
CA CYS A 250 -4.98 -8.47 -14.29
C CYS A 250 -3.89 -9.48 -14.71
N PRO A 251 -2.76 -9.05 -15.29
CA PRO A 251 -1.74 -9.99 -15.76
C PRO A 251 -1.08 -10.79 -14.63
N ILE A 252 -0.95 -10.21 -13.43
CA ILE A 252 -0.41 -10.92 -12.27
C ILE A 252 -1.38 -11.99 -11.76
N SER A 253 -2.69 -11.72 -11.69
CA SER A 253 -3.63 -12.73 -11.21
C SER A 253 -3.73 -13.91 -12.17
N LYS A 254 -3.57 -13.65 -13.48
CA LYS A 254 -3.57 -14.66 -14.53
C LYS A 254 -2.46 -15.69 -14.35
N LEU A 255 -1.30 -15.31 -13.81
CA LEU A 255 -0.22 -16.25 -13.47
C LEU A 255 -0.66 -17.31 -12.43
N PHE A 256 -1.65 -16.98 -11.61
CA PHE A 256 -2.24 -17.88 -10.62
C PHE A 256 -3.52 -18.57 -11.12
N GLY A 257 -3.83 -18.46 -12.42
CA GLY A 257 -5.05 -19.03 -13.01
C GLY A 257 -6.33 -18.27 -12.68
N VAL A 258 -6.23 -17.04 -12.16
CA VAL A 258 -7.39 -16.19 -11.82
C VAL A 258 -7.53 -15.06 -12.83
N SER A 259 -8.68 -15.00 -13.50
CA SER A 259 -9.04 -13.89 -14.39
C SER A 259 -9.96 -12.90 -13.67
N GLY A 260 -9.81 -11.61 -13.97
CA GLY A 260 -10.64 -10.55 -13.40
C GLY A 260 -9.92 -9.20 -13.36
N LEU A 261 -10.55 -8.22 -12.72
CA LEU A 261 -10.12 -6.82 -12.81
C LEU A 261 -8.72 -6.58 -12.21
N GLY A 262 -7.88 -5.86 -12.97
CA GLY A 262 -6.62 -5.27 -12.51
C GLY A 262 -6.77 -3.76 -12.25
N GLU A 263 -5.78 -3.14 -11.58
CA GLU A 263 -5.87 -1.71 -11.23
C GLU A 263 -5.37 -0.77 -12.32
N GLY A 264 -4.21 -1.07 -12.92
CA GLY A 264 -3.61 -0.23 -13.94
C GLY A 264 -2.11 -0.48 -14.11
N ILE A 265 -1.34 0.57 -14.43
CA ILE A 265 0.09 0.45 -14.75
C ILE A 265 0.89 1.51 -13.97
N VAL A 266 2.06 1.13 -13.45
CA VAL A 266 3.10 2.06 -12.99
C VAL A 266 4.14 2.20 -14.07
N TRP A 267 4.34 3.42 -14.56
CA TRP A 267 5.27 3.79 -15.61
C TRP A 267 6.49 4.47 -15.04
N LYS A 268 7.68 4.08 -15.51
CA LYS A 268 8.97 4.62 -15.08
C LYS A 268 9.77 5.04 -16.32
N ALA A 269 10.28 6.27 -16.33
CA ALA A 269 11.16 6.74 -17.39
C ALA A 269 12.47 5.93 -17.39
N ARG A 270 12.83 5.33 -18.54
CA ARG A 270 13.96 4.40 -18.63
C ARG A 270 15.30 5.09 -18.32
N ASP A 271 15.55 6.25 -18.93
CA ASP A 271 16.81 6.99 -18.78
C ASP A 271 16.92 7.75 -17.44
N HIS A 272 15.81 7.83 -16.70
CA HIS A 272 15.74 8.47 -15.39
C HIS A 272 15.17 7.54 -14.33
N TYR A 273 15.36 6.24 -14.51
CA TYR A 273 14.70 5.20 -13.73
C TYR A 273 14.98 5.36 -12.23
N GLY A 274 16.21 5.69 -11.85
CA GLY A 274 16.62 5.82 -10.45
C GLY A 274 15.94 6.95 -9.68
N ASP A 275 15.30 7.91 -10.35
CA ASP A 275 14.64 9.06 -9.72
C ASP A 275 13.11 8.93 -9.79
N PRO A 276 12.44 8.68 -8.65
CA PRO A 276 11.00 8.47 -8.59
C PRO A 276 10.14 9.65 -9.05
N LYS A 277 10.71 10.86 -9.18
CA LYS A 277 9.97 12.02 -9.72
C LYS A 277 9.62 11.86 -11.21
N PHE A 278 10.26 10.90 -11.89
CA PHE A 278 9.98 10.54 -13.28
C PHE A 278 9.15 9.25 -13.40
N TRP A 279 8.39 8.91 -12.35
CA TRP A 279 7.45 7.80 -12.36
C TRP A 279 6.03 8.31 -12.22
N PHE A 280 5.10 7.70 -12.95
CA PHE A 280 3.67 7.96 -12.79
C PHE A 280 2.85 6.67 -12.84
N LYS A 281 1.60 6.76 -12.42
CA LYS A 281 0.65 5.64 -12.46
C LYS A 281 -0.54 6.02 -13.33
N SER A 282 -1.00 5.08 -14.14
CA SER A 282 -2.30 5.11 -14.79
C SER A 282 -3.21 4.07 -14.15
N LYS A 283 -4.50 4.39 -14.02
CA LYS A 283 -5.52 3.50 -13.44
C LYS A 283 -6.68 3.39 -14.41
N GLY A 284 -7.28 2.21 -14.45
CA GLY A 284 -8.49 1.97 -15.23
C GLY A 284 -9.66 2.81 -14.72
N ASP A 285 -10.65 3.05 -15.58
CA ASP A 285 -11.77 3.96 -15.30
C ASP A 285 -12.74 3.41 -14.24
N ILE A 286 -12.89 2.09 -14.14
CA ILE A 286 -13.78 1.39 -13.18
C ILE A 286 -13.24 1.55 -11.75
N LEU A 287 -11.91 1.48 -11.59
CA LEU A 287 -11.23 1.59 -10.30
C LEU A 287 -10.62 2.98 -10.05
N ALA A 288 -10.81 3.93 -10.96
CA ALA A 288 -10.36 5.30 -10.80
C ALA A 288 -11.13 6.03 -9.69
N VAL A 289 -10.39 6.77 -8.87
CA VAL A 289 -10.93 7.56 -7.75
C VAL A 289 -11.41 8.95 -8.16
N SER A 290 -11.17 9.36 -9.42
CA SER A 290 -11.46 10.69 -9.94
C SER A 290 -11.70 10.65 -11.45
N HIS A 291 -12.58 11.54 -11.93
CA HIS A 291 -12.85 11.78 -13.35
C HIS A 291 -12.61 13.23 -13.77
N SER A 292 -11.82 14.00 -13.01
CA SER A 292 -11.51 15.42 -13.26
C SER A 292 -10.99 15.70 -14.68
N ASN A 293 -10.23 14.77 -15.26
CA ASN A 293 -9.67 14.88 -16.62
C ASN A 293 -10.72 14.92 -17.73
N LYS A 294 -12.01 14.65 -17.43
CA LYS A 294 -13.13 14.71 -18.38
C LYS A 294 -13.86 16.06 -18.38
N LEU A 295 -13.43 17.02 -17.56
CA LEU A 295 -14.07 18.35 -17.49
C LEU A 295 -13.53 19.28 -18.59
N PRO A 296 -14.42 19.90 -19.41
CA PRO A 296 -13.98 20.82 -20.46
C PRO A 296 -13.39 22.10 -19.86
N ALA A 297 -12.24 22.52 -20.39
CA ALA A 297 -11.57 23.77 -20.01
C ALA A 297 -12.42 25.02 -20.33
N SER A 298 -13.40 24.92 -21.23
CA SER A 298 -14.26 26.01 -21.70
C SER A 298 -15.45 26.35 -20.79
N ALA A 299 -15.50 25.86 -19.55
CA ALA A 299 -16.45 26.33 -18.53
C ALA A 299 -15.97 27.63 -17.84
N VAL A 300 -15.37 28.52 -18.63
CA VAL A 300 -14.95 29.86 -18.21
C VAL A 300 -16.17 30.77 -18.38
N ASP A 301 -16.58 31.43 -17.30
CA ASP A 301 -17.66 32.45 -17.21
C ASP A 301 -19.09 32.06 -16.82
N LYS A 302 -19.32 30.98 -16.04
CA LYS A 302 -20.52 30.91 -15.17
C LYS A 302 -20.15 30.49 -13.75
N GLU A 303 -20.53 31.37 -12.81
CA GLU A 303 -20.35 31.36 -11.35
C GLU A 303 -19.34 30.36 -10.76
N ASN A 304 -18.34 30.91 -10.06
CA ASN A 304 -17.34 30.15 -9.29
C ASN A 304 -17.91 28.96 -8.49
N ARG A 305 -19.17 29.04 -8.03
CA ARG A 305 -19.86 28.00 -7.27
C ARG A 305 -20.12 26.74 -8.11
N ASP A 306 -20.79 26.86 -9.27
CA ASP A 306 -21.15 25.72 -10.11
C ASP A 306 -19.91 24.97 -10.61
N ARG A 307 -18.85 25.70 -10.94
CA ARG A 307 -17.55 25.12 -11.30
C ARG A 307 -16.95 24.30 -10.16
N ILE A 308 -16.96 24.83 -8.94
CA ILE A 308 -16.44 24.13 -7.76
C ILE A 308 -17.30 22.91 -7.45
N GLU A 309 -18.62 23.01 -7.55
CA GLU A 309 -19.53 21.89 -7.32
C GLU A 309 -19.36 20.79 -8.36
N ASN A 310 -19.26 21.14 -9.64
CA ASN A 310 -19.04 20.17 -10.71
C ASN A 310 -17.66 19.51 -10.60
N PHE A 311 -16.62 20.28 -10.25
CA PHE A 311 -15.30 19.74 -9.96
C PHE A 311 -15.34 18.80 -8.75
N ALA A 312 -15.99 19.20 -7.65
CA ALA A 312 -16.16 18.37 -6.48
C ALA A 312 -16.90 17.06 -6.80
N LYS A 313 -17.96 17.11 -7.62
CA LYS A 313 -18.68 15.89 -8.07
C LYS A 313 -17.81 14.97 -8.92
N ALA A 314 -16.94 15.53 -9.77
CA ALA A 314 -16.05 14.73 -10.61
C ALA A 314 -14.94 14.03 -9.81
N ILE A 315 -14.54 14.57 -8.66
CA ILE A 315 -13.43 14.05 -7.86
C ILE A 315 -13.93 13.25 -6.65
N VAL A 316 -15.08 13.58 -6.05
CA VAL A 316 -15.64 12.84 -4.91
C VAL A 316 -16.47 11.66 -5.41
N THR A 317 -15.78 10.66 -5.96
CA THR A 317 -16.39 9.44 -6.50
C THR A 317 -16.77 8.45 -5.39
N GLU A 318 -17.71 7.54 -5.68
CA GLU A 318 -18.08 6.43 -4.79
C GLU A 318 -16.86 5.61 -4.37
N VAL A 319 -15.95 5.33 -5.32
CA VAL A 319 -14.72 4.56 -5.06
C VAL A 319 -13.84 5.25 -4.04
N ARG A 320 -13.65 6.58 -4.17
CA ARG A 320 -12.88 7.37 -3.20
C ARG A 320 -13.53 7.39 -1.81
N LEU A 321 -14.86 7.46 -1.76
CA LEU A 321 -15.61 7.42 -0.50
C LEU A 321 -15.50 6.05 0.18
N GLU A 322 -15.61 4.95 -0.56
CA GLU A 322 -15.40 3.60 -0.04
C GLU A 322 -13.97 3.39 0.48
N GLN A 323 -12.94 3.91 -0.23
CA GLN A 323 -11.57 3.86 0.26
C GLN A 323 -11.40 4.60 1.59
N GLY A 324 -11.96 5.80 1.71
CA GLY A 324 -11.95 6.55 2.95
C GLY A 324 -12.65 5.82 4.09
N TRP A 325 -13.73 5.09 3.80
CA TRP A 325 -14.44 4.26 4.77
C TRP A 325 -13.64 3.02 5.19
N ASP A 326 -13.00 2.35 4.23
CA ASP A 326 -12.23 1.15 4.49
C ASP A 326 -11.01 1.43 5.36
N LEU A 327 -10.38 2.59 5.18
CA LEU A 327 -9.24 3.08 5.97
C LEU A 327 -9.62 3.58 7.37
N LEU A 328 -10.91 3.75 7.69
CA LEU A 328 -11.30 4.09 9.06
C LEU A 328 -11.02 2.92 10.00
N PRO A 329 -10.41 3.18 11.17
CA PRO A 329 -10.27 2.17 12.20
C PRO A 329 -11.65 1.58 12.58
N PRO A 330 -11.77 0.26 12.83
CA PRO A 330 -13.06 -0.34 13.19
C PRO A 330 -13.82 0.38 14.32
N PRO A 331 -13.17 0.89 15.40
CA PRO A 331 -13.84 1.66 16.44
C PRO A 331 -14.43 3.01 15.97
N GLN A 332 -13.96 3.52 14.83
CA GLN A 332 -14.42 4.77 14.21
C GLN A 332 -15.41 4.56 13.07
N LYS A 333 -15.80 3.32 12.72
CA LYS A 333 -16.85 3.04 11.72
C LYS A 333 -18.28 3.29 12.27
N ASN A 334 -18.49 4.47 12.83
CA ASN A 334 -19.74 5.01 13.39
C ASN A 334 -19.73 6.54 13.29
N GLU A 335 -20.78 7.22 13.75
CA GLU A 335 -20.91 8.69 13.68
C GLU A 335 -19.69 9.47 14.21
N ARG A 336 -18.94 8.93 15.19
CA ARG A 336 -17.74 9.59 15.73
C ARG A 336 -16.59 9.68 14.73
N GLY A 337 -16.56 8.80 13.72
CA GLY A 337 -15.52 8.78 12.69
C GLY A 337 -15.70 9.82 11.57
N VAL A 338 -16.82 10.56 11.54
CA VAL A 338 -17.13 11.48 10.43
C VAL A 338 -16.03 12.53 10.23
N GLY A 339 -15.44 13.05 11.32
CA GLY A 339 -14.36 14.04 11.23
C GLY A 339 -13.11 13.45 10.58
N THR A 340 -12.68 12.27 11.03
CA THR A 340 -11.55 11.53 10.45
C THR A 340 -11.77 11.23 8.97
N PHE A 341 -12.95 10.74 8.62
CA PHE A 341 -13.35 10.42 7.26
C PHE A 341 -13.28 11.64 6.33
N LEU A 342 -13.93 12.74 6.73
CA LEU A 342 -13.97 13.96 5.91
C LEU A 342 -12.57 14.56 5.74
N LYS A 343 -11.75 14.54 6.80
CA LYS A 343 -10.36 14.99 6.71
C LYS A 343 -9.57 14.15 5.70
N TRP A 344 -9.73 12.82 5.73
CA TRP A 344 -9.06 11.92 4.80
C TRP A 344 -9.50 12.18 3.36
N VAL A 345 -10.81 12.20 3.08
CA VAL A 345 -11.35 12.39 1.72
C VAL A 345 -10.95 13.74 1.14
N ALA A 346 -11.05 14.81 1.94
CA ALA A 346 -10.63 16.14 1.51
C ALA A 346 -9.13 16.18 1.18
N ASN A 347 -8.29 15.62 2.06
CA ASN A 347 -6.85 15.58 1.82
C ASN A 347 -6.50 14.78 0.56
N ASP A 348 -7.11 13.60 0.36
CA ASP A 348 -6.90 12.79 -0.84
C ASP A 348 -7.27 13.56 -2.12
N CYS A 349 -8.44 14.20 -2.14
CA CYS A 349 -8.86 15.05 -3.27
C CYS A 349 -7.89 16.20 -3.54
N LEU A 350 -7.53 16.97 -2.51
CA LEU A 350 -6.66 18.13 -2.67
C LEU A 350 -5.24 17.77 -3.12
N VAL A 351 -4.75 16.61 -2.70
CA VAL A 351 -3.41 16.13 -3.01
C VAL A 351 -3.36 15.52 -4.41
N GLU A 352 -4.36 14.71 -4.78
CA GLU A 352 -4.43 14.07 -6.09
C GLU A 352 -4.80 15.07 -7.19
N GLU A 353 -5.65 16.06 -6.94
CA GLU A 353 -6.20 16.96 -7.98
C GLU A 353 -5.53 18.34 -8.02
N ARG A 354 -4.37 18.48 -7.36
CA ARG A 354 -3.68 19.76 -7.18
C ARG A 354 -3.45 20.50 -8.49
N ARG A 355 -3.02 19.81 -9.56
CA ARG A 355 -2.71 20.47 -10.83
C ARG A 355 -3.95 20.88 -11.58
N GLU A 356 -4.97 20.02 -11.60
CA GLU A 356 -6.24 20.33 -12.21
C GLU A 356 -6.89 21.53 -11.49
N MET A 357 -6.72 21.64 -10.17
CA MET A 357 -7.12 22.83 -9.41
C MET A 357 -6.35 24.09 -9.82
N GLU A 358 -5.03 24.01 -10.01
CA GLU A 358 -4.19 25.12 -10.49
C GLU A 358 -4.61 25.57 -11.89
N THR A 359 -4.79 24.63 -12.82
CA THR A 359 -5.25 24.89 -14.20
C THR A 359 -6.63 25.53 -14.23
N LEU A 360 -7.56 25.08 -13.37
CA LEU A 360 -8.91 25.62 -13.30
C LEU A 360 -9.02 26.85 -12.39
N GLY A 361 -7.96 27.27 -11.70
CA GLY A 361 -7.99 28.36 -10.73
C GLY A 361 -8.96 28.12 -9.55
N ILE A 362 -9.08 26.87 -9.09
CA ILE A 362 -9.96 26.48 -7.98
C ILE A 362 -9.19 26.56 -6.65
N SER A 363 -9.67 27.40 -5.73
CA SER A 363 -9.09 27.51 -4.39
C SER A 363 -9.42 26.29 -3.51
N LYS A 364 -8.41 25.77 -2.80
CA LYS A 364 -8.56 24.73 -1.76
C LYS A 364 -9.60 25.11 -0.70
N THR A 365 -9.61 26.38 -0.28
CA THR A 365 -10.52 26.87 0.76
C THR A 365 -11.98 26.83 0.31
N LYS A 366 -12.24 26.99 -0.98
CA LYS A 366 -13.59 26.93 -1.54
C LYS A 366 -14.00 25.51 -1.93
N LEU A 367 -13.04 24.65 -2.30
CA LEU A 367 -13.29 23.26 -2.70
C LEU A 367 -13.59 22.36 -1.49
N ASN A 368 -12.92 22.55 -0.36
CA ASN A 368 -13.12 21.73 0.85
C ASN A 368 -14.58 21.67 1.34
N PRO A 369 -15.32 22.79 1.42
CA PRO A 369 -16.75 22.76 1.74
C PRO A 369 -17.57 21.93 0.75
N ALA A 370 -17.30 22.03 -0.56
CA ALA A 370 -18.01 21.27 -1.59
C ALA A 370 -17.72 19.77 -1.48
N ILE A 371 -16.46 19.38 -1.24
CA ILE A 371 -16.09 17.99 -0.97
C ILE A 371 -16.85 17.45 0.24
N SER A 372 -16.84 18.22 1.34
CA SER A 372 -17.50 17.82 2.59
C SER A 372 -19.01 17.69 2.43
N GLY A 373 -19.62 18.56 1.61
CA GLY A 373 -21.05 18.54 1.28
C GLY A 373 -21.48 17.26 0.56
N ILE A 374 -20.60 16.64 -0.24
CA ILE A 374 -20.86 15.37 -0.93
C ILE A 374 -20.54 14.17 -0.02
N ALA A 375 -19.38 14.21 0.65
CA ALA A 375 -18.86 13.08 1.41
C ALA A 375 -19.66 12.81 2.71
N LYS A 376 -20.13 13.85 3.40
CA LYS A 376 -20.83 13.71 4.70
C LYS A 376 -22.19 12.98 4.57
N PRO A 377 -23.07 13.30 3.62
CA PRO A 377 -24.30 12.53 3.40
C PRO A 377 -24.04 11.07 3.06
N TRP A 378 -23.02 10.78 2.25
CA TRP A 378 -22.65 9.40 1.92
C TRP A 378 -22.21 8.62 3.16
N PHE A 379 -21.34 9.22 3.99
CA PHE A 379 -20.87 8.60 5.23
C PHE A 379 -22.01 8.20 6.17
N ARG A 380 -22.98 9.10 6.37
CA ARG A 380 -24.16 8.83 7.22
C ARG A 380 -24.98 7.66 6.69
N LYS A 381 -25.26 7.63 5.39
CA LYS A 381 -25.94 6.50 4.75
C LYS A 381 -25.17 5.19 4.93
N ARG A 382 -23.84 5.22 4.85
CA ARG A 382 -22.98 4.05 5.05
C ARG A 382 -23.00 3.53 6.48
N VAL A 383 -22.98 4.43 7.48
CA VAL A 383 -23.13 4.09 8.90
C VAL A 383 -24.49 3.45 9.17
N GLU A 384 -25.57 4.04 8.65
CA GLU A 384 -26.93 3.48 8.77
C GLU A 384 -27.03 2.08 8.15
N ALA A 385 -26.46 1.88 6.96
CA ALA A 385 -26.42 0.59 6.31
C ALA A 385 -25.67 -0.45 7.15
N ARG A 386 -24.49 -0.09 7.68
CA ARG A 386 -23.72 -0.96 8.57
C ARG A 386 -24.49 -1.34 9.83
N ASN A 387 -25.18 -0.39 10.46
CA ASN A 387 -25.97 -0.68 11.67
C ASN A 387 -27.10 -1.67 11.36
N ARG A 388 -27.81 -1.50 10.24
CA ARG A 388 -28.82 -2.46 9.78
C ARG A 388 -28.25 -3.85 9.48
N GLU A 389 -27.02 -3.93 8.99
CA GLU A 389 -26.33 -5.21 8.78
C GLU A 389 -26.00 -5.89 10.11
N LEU A 390 -25.52 -5.12 11.10
CA LEU A 390 -25.22 -5.64 12.45
C LEU A 390 -26.46 -6.08 13.21
N ASP A 391 -27.59 -5.38 13.07
CA ASP A 391 -28.86 -5.75 13.73
C ASP A 391 -29.47 -7.06 13.17
N ARG A 392 -29.00 -7.51 12.00
CA ARG A 392 -29.46 -8.75 11.33
C ARG A 392 -28.56 -9.95 11.58
N MET A 393 -27.38 -9.73 12.15
CA MET A 393 -26.43 -10.78 12.54
C MET A 393 -26.65 -11.15 14.00
#